data_AF-A0A4Z0D815-F1
#
_entry.id   AF-A0A4Z0D815-F1
#
_cell.length_a   1.000
_cell.length_b   1.000
_cell.length_c   1.000
_cell.angle_alpha   90.00
_cell.angle_beta   90.00
_cell.angle_gamma   90.00
#
_symmetry.space_group_name_H-M   'P 1'
#
loop_
_entity.id
_entity.type
_entity.pdbx_description
1 polymer ?
#
loop_
_entity_poly.entity_id
_entity_poly.type
_entity_poly.pdbx_seq_one_letter_code
_entity_poly.pdbx_strand_id
1 'polypeptide(L)'
;MKFIVDGNIYFLEKDEEIIEKIADILTDEMEKTNKVIKSLEIDGLELYQDYFEYILDNINYIESINAKLITYKELVGETLVGTIDYLQGAAEEIVPLSEAFYAEPTKESWDDFSDLLEGINWIISVFNLIDNDKTLIETLPSYEIWNLYAKDILTLNELIPQMNDALNSKDNTLLADLMMYEILPLYEDMREQLLSLYNSKEN
;
A
#
# COMPACT_ATOMS: atom_id res chain seq x y z
N MET A 1 3.52 -8.88 -30.74
CA MET A 1 3.64 -9.08 -29.28
C MET A 1 2.41 -9.83 -28.80
N LYS A 2 2.56 -10.79 -27.88
CA LYS A 2 1.43 -11.50 -27.29
C LYS A 2 0.91 -10.71 -26.09
N PHE A 3 -0.36 -10.39 -26.04
CA PHE A 3 -1.01 -9.79 -24.87
C PHE A 3 -2.05 -10.76 -24.32
N ILE A 4 -2.02 -11.00 -23.02
CA ILE A 4 -2.91 -11.93 -22.31
C ILE A 4 -3.63 -11.14 -21.22
N VAL A 5 -4.94 -11.29 -21.13
CA VAL A 5 -5.76 -10.70 -20.07
C VAL A 5 -6.97 -11.59 -19.81
N ASP A 6 -7.21 -11.93 -18.55
CA ASP A 6 -8.31 -12.81 -18.11
C ASP A 6 -8.46 -14.12 -18.92
N GLY A 7 -7.34 -14.68 -19.40
CA GLY A 7 -7.30 -15.89 -20.22
C GLY A 7 -7.52 -15.67 -21.73
N ASN A 8 -7.89 -14.46 -22.15
CA ASN A 8 -7.97 -14.06 -23.55
C ASN A 8 -6.57 -13.76 -24.09
N ILE A 9 -6.32 -14.09 -25.37
CA ILE A 9 -5.03 -13.90 -26.03
C ILE A 9 -5.21 -13.01 -27.26
N TYR A 10 -4.44 -11.94 -27.31
CA TYR A 10 -4.37 -10.97 -28.40
C TYR A 10 -2.97 -10.96 -29.00
N PHE A 11 -2.89 -10.79 -30.32
CA PHE A 11 -1.63 -10.60 -31.03
C PHE A 11 -1.60 -9.17 -31.54
N LEU A 12 -0.77 -8.33 -30.91
CA LEU A 12 -0.67 -6.91 -31.20
C LEU A 12 0.58 -6.62 -32.03
N GLU A 13 0.44 -5.72 -33.00
CA GLU A 13 1.58 -5.15 -33.72
C GLU A 13 2.35 -4.19 -32.81
N LYS A 14 3.66 -4.12 -33.00
CA LYS A 14 4.56 -3.24 -32.24
C LYS A 14 4.66 -1.89 -32.93
N ASP A 15 3.59 -1.09 -32.81
CA ASP A 15 3.46 0.22 -33.42
C ASP A 15 3.25 1.32 -32.36
N GLU A 16 3.15 2.58 -32.80
CA GLU A 16 3.00 3.74 -31.92
C GLU A 16 1.67 3.75 -31.16
N GLU A 17 0.66 3.02 -31.62
CA GLU A 17 -0.69 2.96 -31.03
C GLU A 17 -0.82 1.79 -30.03
N ILE A 18 0.23 1.02 -29.79
CA ILE A 18 0.16 -0.19 -28.97
C ILE A 18 -0.34 0.07 -27.54
N ILE A 19 0.01 1.21 -26.94
CA ILE A 19 -0.39 1.57 -25.59
C ILE A 19 -1.88 1.84 -25.55
N GLU A 20 -2.40 2.55 -26.55
CA GLU A 20 -3.83 2.79 -26.72
C GLU A 20 -4.57 1.45 -26.90
N LYS A 21 -4.06 0.57 -27.77
CA LYS A 21 -4.64 -0.78 -27.98
C LYS A 21 -4.67 -1.61 -26.69
N ILE A 22 -3.59 -1.60 -25.91
CA ILE A 22 -3.53 -2.32 -24.61
C ILE A 22 -4.51 -1.70 -23.61
N ALA A 23 -4.55 -0.36 -23.51
CA ALA A 23 -5.42 0.35 -22.60
C ALA A 23 -6.90 0.12 -22.93
N ASP A 24 -7.28 0.11 -24.20
CA ASP A 24 -8.63 -0.19 -24.66
C ASP A 24 -9.03 -1.62 -24.30
N ILE A 25 -8.16 -2.61 -24.59
CA ILE A 25 -8.43 -4.01 -24.24
C ILE A 25 -8.56 -4.17 -22.72
N LEU A 26 -7.67 -3.57 -21.94
CA LEU A 26 -7.75 -3.61 -20.48
C LEU A 26 -9.05 -3.00 -19.97
N THR A 27 -9.44 -1.83 -20.49
CA THR A 27 -10.67 -1.13 -20.11
C THR A 27 -11.89 -2.00 -20.40
N ASP A 28 -11.98 -2.55 -21.61
CA ASP A 28 -13.06 -3.46 -22.01
C ASP A 28 -13.15 -4.69 -21.10
N GLU A 29 -12.02 -5.33 -20.80
CA GLU A 29 -12.01 -6.54 -19.96
C GLU A 29 -12.32 -6.22 -18.50
N MET A 30 -11.83 -5.10 -17.97
CA MET A 30 -12.15 -4.62 -16.62
C MET A 30 -13.64 -4.36 -16.47
N GLU A 31 -14.28 -3.68 -17.43
CA GLU A 31 -15.72 -3.41 -17.42
C GLU A 31 -16.55 -4.70 -17.48
N LYS A 32 -16.16 -5.66 -18.34
CA LYS A 32 -16.86 -6.95 -18.49
C LYS A 32 -16.78 -7.82 -17.24
N THR A 33 -15.62 -7.81 -16.58
CA THR A 33 -15.32 -8.73 -15.48
C THR A 33 -15.53 -8.11 -14.10
N ASN A 34 -15.76 -6.80 -14.04
CA ASN A 34 -15.80 -6.01 -12.80
C ASN A 34 -14.52 -6.22 -11.95
N LYS A 35 -13.37 -6.22 -12.63
CA LYS A 35 -12.04 -6.38 -12.04
C LYS A 35 -11.19 -5.14 -12.28
N VAL A 36 -10.10 -5.04 -11.54
CA VAL A 36 -9.07 -4.00 -11.66
C VAL A 36 -7.71 -4.63 -11.97
N ILE A 37 -6.81 -3.83 -12.53
CA ILE A 37 -5.43 -4.25 -12.80
C ILE A 37 -4.70 -4.38 -11.47
N LYS A 38 -4.17 -5.56 -11.19
CA LYS A 38 -3.21 -5.79 -10.12
C LYS A 38 -1.80 -5.43 -10.59
N SER A 39 -1.42 -5.94 -11.75
CA SER A 39 -0.08 -5.87 -12.28
C SER A 39 -0.02 -6.36 -13.73
N LEU A 40 1.05 -5.99 -14.43
CA LEU A 40 1.41 -6.54 -15.73
C LEU A 40 2.69 -7.36 -15.60
N GLU A 41 2.64 -8.63 -15.99
CA GLU A 41 3.82 -9.49 -16.13
C GLU A 41 4.36 -9.38 -17.56
N ILE A 42 5.52 -8.77 -17.74
CA ILE A 42 6.16 -8.52 -19.03
C ILE A 42 7.39 -9.41 -19.16
N ASP A 43 7.33 -10.41 -20.04
CA ASP A 43 8.38 -11.42 -20.23
C ASP A 43 8.89 -12.06 -18.91
N GLY A 44 7.97 -12.28 -17.97
CA GLY A 44 8.24 -12.85 -16.64
C GLY A 44 8.61 -11.83 -15.57
N LEU A 45 8.72 -10.54 -15.90
CA LEU A 45 8.91 -9.45 -14.94
C LEU A 45 7.54 -8.87 -14.52
N GLU A 46 7.18 -9.03 -13.25
CA GLU A 46 5.97 -8.42 -12.70
C GLU A 46 6.16 -6.92 -12.43
N LEU A 47 5.29 -6.09 -13.00
CA LEU A 47 5.24 -4.64 -12.76
C LEU A 47 3.88 -4.24 -12.18
N TYR A 48 3.91 -3.55 -11.06
CA TYR A 48 2.70 -3.07 -10.36
C TYR A 48 2.34 -1.62 -10.73
N GLN A 49 3.32 -0.85 -11.19
CA GLN A 49 3.20 0.56 -11.57
C GLN A 49 4.12 0.87 -12.76
N ASP A 50 3.93 2.03 -13.38
CA ASP A 50 4.75 2.55 -14.50
C ASP A 50 4.89 1.59 -15.69
N TYR A 51 4.00 0.61 -15.78
CA TYR A 51 4.08 -0.45 -16.77
C TYR A 51 3.93 0.06 -18.21
N PHE A 52 3.18 1.14 -18.44
CA PHE A 52 3.10 1.76 -19.77
C PHE A 52 4.39 2.45 -20.19
N GLU A 53 5.10 3.10 -19.27
CA GLU A 53 6.42 3.68 -19.53
C GLU A 53 7.43 2.58 -19.87
N TYR A 54 7.45 1.51 -19.07
CA TYR A 54 8.30 0.35 -19.36
C TYR A 54 8.00 -0.25 -20.74
N ILE A 55 6.72 -0.39 -21.11
CA ILE A 55 6.33 -0.92 -22.42
C ILE A 55 6.86 -0.02 -23.53
N LEU A 56 6.71 1.30 -23.41
CA LEU A 56 7.19 2.26 -24.41
C LEU A 56 8.70 2.17 -24.60
N ASP A 57 9.46 2.12 -23.50
CA ASP A 57 10.92 2.07 -23.54
C ASP A 57 11.46 0.76 -24.11
N ASN A 58 10.71 -0.34 -23.97
CA ASN A 58 11.18 -1.69 -24.28
C ASN A 58 10.42 -2.39 -25.41
N ILE A 59 9.48 -1.70 -26.07
CA ILE A 59 8.50 -2.30 -26.99
C ILE A 59 9.09 -3.26 -28.02
N ASN A 60 10.22 -2.89 -28.62
CA ASN A 60 10.85 -3.67 -29.68
C ASN A 60 11.30 -5.06 -29.20
N TYR A 61 11.54 -5.23 -27.91
CA TYR A 61 12.03 -6.45 -27.30
C TYR A 61 10.93 -7.28 -26.62
N ILE A 62 9.84 -6.65 -26.20
CA ILE A 62 8.79 -7.35 -25.44
C ILE A 62 8.13 -8.46 -26.27
N GLU A 63 8.19 -9.70 -25.81
CA GLU A 63 7.54 -10.82 -26.50
C GLU A 63 6.10 -11.01 -26.02
N SER A 64 5.90 -10.89 -24.70
CA SER A 64 4.66 -11.19 -24.02
C SER A 64 4.36 -10.23 -22.87
N ILE A 65 3.09 -9.89 -22.74
CA ILE A 65 2.53 -9.16 -21.61
C ILE A 65 1.32 -9.95 -21.10
N ASN A 66 1.26 -10.18 -19.79
CA ASN A 66 0.15 -10.85 -19.12
C ASN A 66 -0.41 -9.94 -18.02
N ALA A 67 -1.62 -9.43 -18.25
CA ALA A 67 -2.33 -8.59 -17.29
C ALA A 67 -3.04 -9.46 -16.24
N LYS A 68 -2.67 -9.25 -14.98
CA LYS A 68 -3.34 -9.88 -13.83
C LYS A 68 -4.46 -8.98 -13.37
N LEU A 69 -5.70 -9.43 -13.57
CA LEU A 69 -6.89 -8.75 -13.10
C LEU A 69 -7.43 -9.44 -11.84
N ILE A 70 -7.79 -8.65 -10.84
CA ILE A 70 -8.40 -9.12 -9.59
C ILE A 70 -9.67 -8.31 -9.28
N THR A 71 -10.58 -8.88 -8.50
CA THR A 71 -11.72 -8.12 -8.00
C THR A 71 -11.26 -7.04 -7.02
N TYR A 72 -12.03 -5.96 -6.89
CA TYR A 72 -11.74 -4.91 -5.90
C TYR A 72 -11.66 -5.48 -4.47
N LYS A 73 -12.49 -6.49 -4.15
CA LYS A 73 -12.46 -7.19 -2.86
C LYS A 73 -11.15 -7.94 -2.61
N GLU A 74 -10.60 -8.57 -3.65
CA GLU A 74 -9.28 -9.21 -3.58
C GLU A 74 -8.19 -8.15 -3.42
N LEU A 75 -8.23 -7.04 -4.18
CA LEU A 75 -7.29 -5.94 -4.04
C LEU A 75 -7.27 -5.40 -2.61
N VAL A 76 -8.43 -5.06 -2.05
CA VAL A 76 -8.53 -4.62 -0.65
C VAL A 76 -7.99 -5.70 0.30
N GLY A 77 -8.29 -6.97 0.06
CA GLY A 77 -7.74 -8.07 0.84
C GLY A 77 -6.20 -8.13 0.83
N GLU A 78 -5.59 -8.05 -0.35
CA GLU A 78 -4.12 -8.03 -0.49
C GLU A 78 -3.51 -6.78 0.16
N THR A 79 -4.14 -5.62 -0.02
CA THR A 79 -3.72 -4.37 0.60
C THR A 79 -3.75 -4.47 2.13
N LEU A 80 -4.82 -5.03 2.72
CA LEU A 80 -4.89 -5.23 4.17
C LEU A 80 -3.76 -6.13 4.68
N VAL A 81 -3.44 -7.21 3.97
CA VAL A 81 -2.32 -8.09 4.32
C VAL A 81 -0.99 -7.33 4.25
N GLY A 82 -0.75 -6.58 3.17
CA GLY A 82 0.45 -5.75 3.05
C GLY A 82 0.57 -4.71 4.17
N THR A 83 -0.54 -4.09 4.59
CA THR A 83 -0.54 -3.16 5.72
C THR A 83 -0.25 -3.87 7.05
N ILE A 84 -0.79 -5.08 7.28
CA ILE A 84 -0.49 -5.89 8.47
C ILE A 84 1.01 -6.21 8.53
N ASP A 85 1.59 -6.65 7.41
CA ASP A 85 3.02 -7.00 7.32
C ASP A 85 3.90 -5.77 7.56
N TYR A 86 3.53 -4.62 6.98
CA TYR A 86 4.22 -3.36 7.23
C TYR A 86 4.17 -2.94 8.71
N LEU A 87 2.98 -2.94 9.32
CA LEU A 87 2.80 -2.56 10.73
C LEU A 87 3.64 -3.44 11.65
N GLN A 88 3.72 -4.74 11.36
CA GLN A 88 4.58 -5.66 12.12
C GLN A 88 6.06 -5.31 11.97
N GLY A 89 6.56 -5.17 10.73
CA GLY A 89 7.97 -4.85 10.50
C GLY A 89 8.38 -3.51 11.09
N ALA A 90 7.56 -2.48 10.91
CA ALA A 90 7.82 -1.16 11.47
C ALA A 90 7.80 -1.15 13.01
N ALA A 91 6.91 -1.91 13.65
CA ALA A 91 6.89 -2.04 15.11
C ALA A 91 8.21 -2.59 15.67
N GLU A 92 8.84 -3.55 14.98
CA GLU A 92 10.13 -4.11 15.39
C GLU A 92 11.28 -3.08 15.31
N GLU A 93 11.20 -2.13 14.37
CA GLU A 93 12.22 -1.08 14.17
C GLU A 93 12.00 0.17 15.02
N ILE A 94 10.77 0.42 15.50
CA ILE A 94 10.48 1.61 16.34
C ILE A 94 11.26 1.58 17.67
N VAL A 95 11.46 0.40 18.26
CA VAL A 95 12.20 0.26 19.54
C VAL A 95 13.66 0.73 19.40
N PRO A 96 14.49 0.14 18.51
CA PRO A 96 15.88 0.60 18.34
C PRO A 96 15.96 2.04 17.84
N LEU A 97 15.03 2.49 17.00
CA LEU A 97 14.95 3.89 16.57
C LEU A 97 14.74 4.85 17.75
N SER A 98 13.80 4.53 18.65
CA SER A 98 13.54 5.33 19.85
C SER A 98 14.76 5.38 20.78
N GLU A 99 15.44 4.24 20.98
CA GLU A 99 16.68 4.18 21.77
C GLU A 99 17.79 5.07 21.19
N ALA A 100 17.91 5.13 19.85
CA ALA A 100 18.87 6.01 19.20
C ALA A 100 18.58 7.50 19.45
N PHE A 101 17.30 7.89 19.44
CA PHE A 101 16.88 9.27 19.72
C PHE A 101 17.03 9.67 21.20
N TYR A 102 16.87 8.74 22.15
CA TYR A 102 17.20 8.99 23.57
C TYR A 102 18.70 9.25 23.80
N ALA A 103 19.55 8.67 22.96
CA ALA A 103 20.99 8.86 23.03
C ALA A 103 21.42 10.07 22.19
N GLU A 104 22.01 9.83 21.03
CA GLU A 104 22.40 10.84 20.05
C GLU A 104 22.09 10.27 18.66
N PRO A 105 21.00 10.72 18.01
CA PRO A 105 20.57 10.15 16.74
C PRO A 105 21.63 10.39 15.66
N THR A 106 21.99 9.31 14.97
CA THR A 106 22.94 9.36 13.87
C THR A 106 22.24 9.76 12.58
N LYS A 107 22.99 9.94 11.48
CA LYS A 107 22.38 10.14 10.16
C LYS A 107 21.44 8.98 9.80
N GLU A 108 21.86 7.74 10.05
CA GLU A 108 21.05 6.54 9.80
C GLU A 108 19.74 6.60 10.59
N SER A 109 19.78 6.98 11.87
CA SER A 109 18.58 7.18 12.69
C SER A 109 17.64 8.24 12.13
N TRP A 110 18.17 9.29 11.50
CA TRP A 110 17.34 10.30 10.82
C TRP A 110 16.74 9.80 9.51
N ASP A 111 17.47 8.98 8.77
CA ASP A 111 17.00 8.34 7.55
C ASP A 111 15.86 7.34 7.91
N ASP A 112 16.05 6.49 8.92
CA ASP A 112 15.02 5.55 9.44
C ASP A 112 13.76 6.27 9.95
N PHE A 113 13.94 7.41 10.61
CA PHE A 113 12.83 8.27 11.04
C PHE A 113 12.07 8.86 9.85
N SER A 114 12.77 9.23 8.76
CA SER A 114 12.12 9.66 7.52
C SER A 114 11.30 8.53 6.92
N ASP A 115 11.83 7.31 6.88
CA ASP A 115 11.15 6.12 6.38
C ASP A 115 9.89 5.82 7.22
N LEU A 116 9.95 5.97 8.55
CA LEU A 116 8.78 5.86 9.43
C LEU A 116 7.69 6.87 9.05
N LEU A 117 8.04 8.14 8.81
CA LEU A 117 7.07 9.16 8.42
C LEU A 117 6.47 8.89 7.03
N GLU A 118 7.26 8.40 6.09
CA GLU A 118 6.77 7.97 4.77
C GLU A 118 5.77 6.82 4.91
N GLY A 119 6.07 5.83 5.73
CA GLY A 119 5.18 4.72 6.00
C GLY A 119 3.89 5.12 6.72
N ILE A 120 3.94 6.06 7.67
CA ILE A 120 2.74 6.66 8.28
C ILE A 120 1.84 7.27 7.21
N ASN A 121 2.42 8.07 6.30
CA ASN A 121 1.67 8.67 5.20
C ASN A 121 1.06 7.62 4.26
N TRP A 122 1.80 6.55 3.98
CA TRP A 122 1.33 5.44 3.15
C TRP A 122 0.13 4.73 3.81
N ILE A 123 0.21 4.39 5.10
CA ILE A 123 -0.88 3.78 5.87
C ILE A 123 -2.15 4.64 5.80
N ILE A 124 -2.02 5.95 6.06
CA ILE A 124 -3.15 6.90 6.02
C ILE A 124 -3.74 6.99 4.61
N SER A 125 -2.90 7.00 3.57
CA SER A 125 -3.34 7.06 2.18
C SER A 125 -4.11 5.81 1.78
N VAL A 126 -3.62 4.63 2.16
CA VAL A 126 -4.29 3.34 1.96
C VAL A 126 -5.65 3.31 2.67
N PHE A 127 -5.68 3.72 3.94
CA PHE A 127 -6.94 3.83 4.69
C PHE A 127 -7.94 4.72 3.95
N ASN A 128 -7.55 5.93 3.57
CA ASN A 128 -8.44 6.88 2.89
C ASN A 128 -8.93 6.37 1.53
N LEU A 129 -8.10 5.63 0.79
CA LEU A 129 -8.50 5.02 -0.48
C LEU A 129 -9.63 4.00 -0.29
N ILE A 130 -9.53 3.19 0.76
CA ILE A 130 -10.52 2.16 1.09
C ILE A 130 -11.76 2.81 1.70
N ASP A 131 -11.61 3.66 2.72
CA ASP A 131 -12.70 4.25 3.51
C ASP A 131 -13.63 5.15 2.68
N ASN A 132 -13.09 5.85 1.68
CA ASN A 132 -13.89 6.70 0.78
C ASN A 132 -14.59 5.90 -0.36
N ASP A 133 -14.36 4.59 -0.45
CA ASP A 133 -14.98 3.76 -1.47
C ASP A 133 -16.47 3.55 -1.18
N LYS A 134 -17.32 3.78 -2.19
CA LYS A 134 -18.78 3.69 -2.03
C LYS A 134 -19.28 2.26 -1.81
N THR A 135 -18.45 1.26 -2.12
CA THR A 135 -18.72 -0.17 -2.00
C THR A 135 -18.04 -0.80 -0.78
N LEU A 136 -17.47 0.01 0.12
CA LEU A 136 -16.78 -0.42 1.34
C LEU A 136 -17.54 -1.49 2.12
N ILE A 137 -18.85 -1.30 2.32
CA ILE A 137 -19.72 -2.22 3.08
C ILE A 137 -19.80 -3.61 2.42
N GLU A 138 -19.76 -3.67 1.09
CA GLU A 138 -19.82 -4.93 0.32
C GLU A 138 -18.43 -5.60 0.22
N THR A 139 -17.39 -4.78 0.37
CA THR A 139 -15.99 -5.19 0.22
C THR A 139 -15.41 -5.72 1.54
N LEU A 140 -15.75 -5.09 2.66
CA LEU A 140 -15.20 -5.43 3.97
C LEU A 140 -16.02 -6.51 4.70
N PRO A 141 -15.35 -7.37 5.49
CA PRO A 141 -16.02 -8.41 6.28
C PRO A 141 -16.78 -7.87 7.48
N SER A 142 -16.25 -6.80 8.10
CA SER A 142 -16.83 -6.19 9.29
C SER A 142 -16.57 -4.69 9.31
N TYR A 143 -17.64 -3.91 9.13
CA TYR A 143 -17.58 -2.46 9.23
C TYR A 143 -17.30 -2.00 10.68
N GLU A 144 -17.71 -2.77 11.68
CA GLU A 144 -17.45 -2.45 13.09
C GLU A 144 -15.95 -2.49 13.41
N ILE A 145 -15.26 -3.56 12.97
CA ILE A 145 -13.81 -3.70 13.18
C ILE A 145 -13.06 -2.63 12.37
N TRP A 146 -13.51 -2.34 11.14
CA TRP A 146 -12.93 -1.26 10.35
C TRP A 146 -13.03 0.11 11.02
N ASN A 147 -14.13 0.41 11.72
CA ASN A 147 -14.25 1.67 12.47
C ASN A 147 -13.30 1.76 13.68
N LEU A 148 -12.89 0.62 14.26
CA LEU A 148 -11.83 0.63 15.27
C LEU A 148 -10.52 1.06 14.61
N TYR A 149 -10.21 0.51 13.43
CA TYR A 149 -8.99 0.87 12.68
C TYR A 149 -9.02 2.32 12.22
N ALA A 150 -10.19 2.81 11.79
CA ALA A 150 -10.39 4.22 11.47
C ALA A 150 -10.09 5.14 12.65
N LYS A 151 -10.48 4.74 13.87
CA LYS A 151 -10.18 5.52 15.08
C LYS A 151 -8.67 5.60 15.32
N ASP A 152 -7.96 4.49 15.16
CA ASP A 152 -6.51 4.46 15.33
C ASP A 152 -5.79 5.30 14.27
N ILE A 153 -6.29 5.33 13.03
CA ILE A 153 -5.80 6.23 11.98
C ILE A 153 -6.01 7.71 12.35
N LEU A 154 -7.12 8.06 12.99
CA LEU A 154 -7.34 9.42 13.48
C LEU A 154 -6.35 9.76 14.60
N THR A 155 -6.10 8.85 15.53
CA THR A 155 -5.09 9.02 16.57
C THR A 155 -3.69 9.18 15.97
N LEU A 156 -3.34 8.40 14.95
CA LEU A 156 -2.07 8.51 14.25
C LEU A 156 -1.90 9.91 13.61
N ASN A 157 -2.96 10.43 12.99
CA ASN A 157 -2.96 11.79 12.44
C ASN A 157 -2.77 12.88 13.51
N GLU A 158 -3.26 12.67 14.73
CA GLU A 158 -3.09 13.60 15.86
C GLU A 158 -1.66 13.60 16.45
N LEU A 159 -0.88 12.53 16.21
CA LEU A 159 0.52 12.43 16.64
C LEU A 159 1.47 13.18 15.70
N ILE A 160 1.14 13.32 14.40
CA ILE A 160 2.00 13.99 13.41
C ILE A 160 2.36 15.44 13.82
N PRO A 161 1.41 16.30 14.25
CA PRO A 161 1.76 17.64 14.72
C PRO A 161 2.71 17.64 15.92
N GLN A 162 2.54 16.67 16.84
CA GLN A 162 3.38 16.55 18.03
C GLN A 162 4.81 16.16 17.67
N MET A 163 4.98 15.23 16.71
CA MET A 163 6.29 14.88 16.16
C MET A 163 6.94 16.09 15.47
N ASN A 164 6.17 16.85 14.70
CA ASN A 164 6.66 18.07 14.06
C ASN A 164 7.09 19.15 15.07
N ASP A 165 6.35 19.32 16.16
CA ASP A 165 6.72 20.24 17.24
C ASP A 165 8.03 19.82 17.91
N ALA A 166 8.19 18.53 18.18
CA ALA A 166 9.42 17.96 18.73
C ALA A 166 10.64 18.12 17.79
N LEU A 167 10.45 17.98 16.48
CA LEU A 167 11.48 18.28 15.47
C LEU A 167 11.89 19.75 15.50
N ASN A 168 10.91 20.66 15.54
CA ASN A 168 11.15 22.10 15.53
C ASN A 168 11.86 22.59 16.80
N SER A 169 11.56 21.97 17.95
CA SER A 169 12.23 22.25 19.22
C SER A 169 13.57 21.51 19.38
N LYS A 170 13.89 20.56 18.48
CA LYS A 170 15.02 19.62 18.57
C LYS A 170 14.99 18.79 19.85
N ASP A 171 13.78 18.43 20.27
CA ASP A 171 13.54 17.60 21.45
C ASP A 171 13.55 16.13 21.06
N ASN A 172 14.75 15.55 21.00
CA ASN A 172 14.93 14.14 20.63
C ASN A 172 14.31 13.20 21.66
N THR A 173 14.25 13.59 22.95
CA THR A 173 13.60 12.80 24.00
C THR A 173 12.11 12.71 23.74
N LEU A 174 11.46 13.84 23.41
CA LEU A 174 10.04 13.83 23.07
C LEU A 174 9.75 13.02 21.80
N LEU A 175 10.61 13.07 20.78
CA LEU A 175 10.48 12.20 19.59
C LEU A 175 10.57 10.72 19.96
N ALA A 176 11.54 10.35 20.80
CA ALA A 176 11.69 8.99 21.28
C ALA A 176 10.48 8.54 22.13
N ASP A 177 9.94 9.42 22.97
CA ASP A 177 8.73 9.15 23.77
C ASP A 177 7.52 8.92 22.86
N LEU A 178 7.29 9.79 21.87
CA LEU A 178 6.19 9.65 20.90
C LEU A 178 6.29 8.33 20.11
N MET A 179 7.49 7.97 19.66
CA MET A 179 7.70 6.72 18.93
C MET A 179 7.46 5.49 19.82
N MET A 180 8.12 5.43 20.98
CA MET A 180 8.10 4.28 21.88
C MET A 180 6.74 4.07 22.55
N TYR A 181 6.09 5.14 23.00
CA TYR A 181 4.94 5.05 23.89
C TYR A 181 3.61 5.41 23.24
N GLU A 182 3.61 6.04 22.07
CA GLU A 182 2.38 6.38 21.35
C GLU A 182 2.29 5.62 20.02
N ILE A 183 3.30 5.72 19.15
CA ILE A 183 3.25 5.10 17.80
C ILE A 183 3.34 3.58 17.88
N LEU A 184 4.28 3.02 18.66
CA LEU A 184 4.45 1.57 18.76
C LEU A 184 3.16 0.86 19.26
N PRO A 185 2.55 1.25 20.40
CA PRO A 185 1.30 0.63 20.85
C PRO A 185 0.17 0.80 19.83
N LEU A 186 0.10 1.95 19.16
CA LEU A 186 -0.90 2.19 18.13
C LEU A 186 -0.72 1.28 16.91
N TYR A 187 0.52 1.02 16.49
CA TYR A 187 0.83 0.09 15.40
C TYR A 187 0.43 -1.34 15.76
N GLU A 188 0.66 -1.76 17.00
CA GLU A 188 0.24 -3.06 17.51
C GLU A 188 -1.30 -3.20 17.48
N ASP A 189 -2.03 -2.21 18.00
CA ASP A 189 -3.50 -2.18 18.01
C ASP A 189 -4.08 -2.19 16.59
N MET A 190 -3.57 -1.36 15.70
CA MET A 190 -3.95 -1.31 14.29
C MET A 190 -3.78 -2.67 13.61
N ARG A 191 -2.64 -3.32 13.84
CA ARG A 191 -2.33 -4.63 13.27
C ARG A 191 -3.31 -5.69 13.78
N GLU A 192 -3.61 -5.70 15.08
CA GLU A 192 -4.58 -6.63 15.66
C GLU A 192 -5.99 -6.47 15.08
N GLN A 193 -6.43 -5.23 14.89
CA GLN A 193 -7.73 -4.95 14.30
C GLN A 193 -7.79 -5.38 12.84
N LEU A 194 -6.75 -5.12 12.05
CA LEU A 194 -6.69 -5.56 10.66
C LEU A 194 -6.61 -7.09 10.54
N LEU A 195 -5.87 -7.77 11.41
CA LEU A 195 -5.86 -9.24 11.48
C LEU A 195 -7.24 -9.80 11.81
N SER A 196 -7.93 -9.20 12.79
CA SER A 196 -9.31 -9.58 13.15
C SER A 196 -10.27 -9.38 11.97
N LEU A 197 -10.15 -8.25 11.27
CA LEU A 197 -10.92 -7.94 10.07
C LEU A 197 -10.66 -8.94 8.94
N TYR A 198 -9.39 -9.28 8.70
CA TYR A 198 -9.01 -10.22 7.66
C TYR A 198 -9.53 -11.62 7.95
N ASN A 199 -9.36 -12.10 9.19
CA ASN A 199 -9.81 -13.43 9.63
C ASN A 199 -11.34 -13.57 9.69
N SER A 200 -12.07 -12.46 9.82
CA SER A 200 -13.54 -12.49 9.73
C SER A 200 -14.06 -12.72 8.29
N LYS A 201 -13.19 -12.79 7.27
CA LYS A 201 -13.54 -13.29 5.93
C LYS A 201 -13.85 -14.79 5.89
N GLU A 202 -13.32 -15.57 6.83
CA GLU A 202 -13.35 -17.04 6.77
C GLU A 202 -14.55 -17.68 7.50
N ASN A 203 -15.45 -16.89 8.10
CA ASN A 203 -16.68 -17.35 8.77
C ASN A 203 -17.94 -16.92 8.02
#